data_AF-A0A958IWG4-F1
#
_entry.id   AF-A0A958IWG4-F1
#
_cell.length_a   1.000
_cell.length_b   1.000
_cell.length_c   1.000
_cell.angle_alpha   90.00
_cell.angle_beta   90.00
_cell.angle_gamma   90.00
#
_symmetry.space_group_name_H-M   'P 1'
#
loop_
_entity.id
_entity.type
_entity.pdbx_description
1 polymer ?
#
loop_
_entity_poly.entity_id
_entity_poly.type
_entity_poly.pdbx_seq_one_letter_code
_entity_poly.pdbx_strand_id
1 'polypeptide(L)'
;MIYRLKQRWTAESGYREVLKIAFPLILSTASVSLQHFIDRVFLTWYSAEAIAASMPASLMSWTVICLFMGTAAYSGTFVAQYYGAKRMERIGPAVWQGIYIAVAMAVVALLCYPLADPVFALVGHA
;
A
#
# COMPACT_ATOMS: atom_id res chain seq x y z
N MET A 1 24.05 24.09 -16.53
CA MET A 1 22.98 23.22 -15.97
C MET A 1 23.00 21.81 -16.57
N ILE A 2 22.92 21.66 -17.90
CA ILE A 2 22.85 20.35 -18.60
C ILE A 2 24.08 19.45 -18.37
N TYR A 3 25.27 20.03 -18.25
CA TYR A 3 26.50 19.27 -17.99
C TYR A 3 26.47 18.54 -16.63
N ARG A 4 25.92 19.18 -15.59
CA ARG A 4 25.75 18.56 -14.26
C ARG A 4 24.75 17.41 -14.28
N LEU A 5 23.69 17.50 -15.10
CA LEU A 5 22.73 16.42 -15.29
C LEU A 5 23.37 15.21 -15.98
N LYS A 6 24.19 15.45 -17.01
CA LYS A 6 24.89 14.38 -17.74
C LYS A 6 25.91 13.65 -16.85
N GLN A 7 26.60 14.37 -15.98
CA GLN A 7 27.55 13.79 -15.02
C GLN A 7 26.86 12.97 -13.92
N ARG A 8 25.71 13.42 -13.40
CA ARG A 8 24.90 12.67 -12.41
C ARG A 8 24.12 11.50 -13.00
N TRP A 9 24.04 11.37 -14.33
CA TRP A 9 23.34 10.25 -14.97
C TRP A 9 24.08 8.92 -14.77
N THR A 10 25.41 8.93 -14.85
CA THR A 10 26.26 7.74 -14.75
C THR A 10 27.05 7.62 -13.45
N ALA A 11 26.94 8.60 -12.55
CA ALA A 11 27.56 8.52 -11.22
C ALA A 11 26.91 7.43 -10.35
N GLU A 12 27.65 6.92 -9.35
CA GLU A 12 27.07 6.08 -8.29
C GLU A 12 25.91 6.82 -7.60
N SER A 13 24.80 6.11 -7.35
CA SER A 13 23.54 6.72 -6.89
C SER A 13 23.00 7.81 -7.83
N GLY A 14 23.34 7.71 -9.11
CA GLY A 14 22.90 8.61 -10.17
C GLY A 14 21.46 8.37 -10.63
N TYR A 15 20.95 9.27 -11.47
CA TYR A 15 19.55 9.21 -11.92
C TYR A 15 19.19 7.89 -12.63
N ARG A 16 20.16 7.27 -13.33
CA ARG A 16 19.94 5.98 -14.00
C ARG A 16 19.62 4.87 -13.01
N GLU A 17 20.29 4.82 -11.86
CA GLU A 17 20.07 3.77 -10.84
C GLU A 17 18.74 3.99 -10.12
N VAL A 18 18.44 5.26 -9.77
CA VAL A 18 17.15 5.63 -9.18
C VAL A 18 16.00 5.26 -10.13
N LEU A 19 16.09 5.62 -11.42
CA LEU A 19 15.05 5.31 -12.40
C LEU A 19 14.86 3.81 -12.64
N LYS A 20 15.93 3.01 -12.56
CA LYS A 20 15.81 1.53 -12.65
C LYS A 20 14.95 0.94 -11.55
N ILE A 21 14.98 1.52 -10.34
CA ILE A 21 14.17 1.07 -9.19
C ILE A 21 12.81 1.77 -9.18
N ALA A 22 12.77 3.06 -9.49
CA ALA A 22 11.55 3.87 -9.46
C ALA A 22 10.57 3.47 -10.57
N PHE A 23 11.05 3.17 -11.78
CA PHE A 23 10.17 2.84 -12.91
C PHE A 23 9.22 1.65 -12.64
N PRO A 24 9.69 0.47 -12.16
CA PRO A 24 8.76 -0.61 -11.82
C PRO A 24 7.84 -0.25 -10.64
N LEU A 25 8.30 0.54 -9.67
CA LEU A 25 7.44 1.02 -8.56
C LEU A 25 6.34 1.98 -9.04
N ILE A 26 6.67 2.88 -9.98
CA ILE A 26 5.73 3.79 -10.63
C ILE A 26 4.69 2.98 -11.40
N LEU A 27 5.11 2.01 -12.20
CA LEU A 27 4.19 1.15 -12.94
C LEU A 27 3.27 0.39 -11.99
N SER A 28 3.81 -0.20 -10.93
CA SER A 28 3.00 -0.90 -9.91
C SER A 28 1.96 0.02 -9.27
N THR A 29 2.35 1.23 -8.87
CA THR A 29 1.43 2.20 -8.25
C THR A 29 0.38 2.72 -9.25
N ALA A 30 0.79 2.93 -10.51
CA ALA A 30 -0.10 3.31 -11.59
C ALA A 30 -1.12 2.20 -11.90
N SER A 31 -0.72 0.93 -11.86
CA SER A 31 -1.62 -0.21 -12.02
C SER A 31 -2.68 -0.26 -10.91
N VAL A 32 -2.32 0.01 -9.64
CA VAL A 32 -3.29 0.09 -8.54
C VAL A 32 -4.30 1.23 -8.76
N SER A 33 -3.82 2.38 -9.22
CA SER A 33 -4.68 3.54 -9.52
C SER A 33 -5.63 3.24 -10.68
N LEU A 34 -5.15 2.56 -11.72
CA LEU A 34 -5.94 2.12 -12.85
C LEU A 34 -6.99 1.07 -12.44
N GLN A 35 -6.63 0.13 -11.57
CA GLN A 35 -7.55 -0.85 -11.00
C GLN A 35 -8.71 -0.14 -10.29
N HIS A 36 -8.41 0.78 -9.36
CA HIS A 36 -9.45 1.55 -8.67
C HIS A 36 -10.35 2.36 -9.60
N PHE A 37 -9.78 2.91 -10.68
CA PHE A 37 -10.56 3.61 -11.69
C PHE A 37 -11.52 2.65 -12.41
N ILE A 38 -11.03 1.51 -12.87
CA ILE A 38 -11.82 0.49 -13.57
C ILE A 38 -12.93 -0.06 -12.67
N ASP A 39 -12.63 -0.36 -11.40
CA ASP A 39 -13.61 -0.82 -10.41
C ASP A 39 -14.77 0.17 -10.29
N ARG A 40 -14.47 1.48 -10.24
CA ARG A 40 -15.50 2.53 -10.17
C ARG A 40 -16.32 2.66 -11.45
N VAL A 41 -15.71 2.46 -12.62
CA VAL A 41 -16.45 2.43 -13.89
C VAL A 41 -17.47 1.29 -13.87
N PHE A 42 -17.07 0.09 -13.45
CA PHE A 42 -17.99 -1.04 -13.32
C PHE A 42 -19.11 -0.78 -12.31
N LEU A 43 -18.81 -0.21 -11.15
CA LEU A 43 -19.83 0.15 -10.15
C LEU A 43 -20.83 1.17 -10.70
N THR A 44 -20.37 2.15 -11.50
CA THR A 44 -21.25 3.14 -12.14
C THR A 44 -22.24 2.48 -13.09
N TRP A 45 -21.82 1.47 -13.85
CA TRP A 45 -22.70 0.72 -14.74
C TRP A 45 -23.62 -0.25 -14.00
N TYR A 46 -23.22 -0.69 -12.80
CA TYR A 46 -24.01 -1.61 -11.98
C TYR A 46 -25.16 -0.89 -11.26
N SER A 47 -24.87 0.11 -10.41
CA SER A 47 -25.90 0.91 -9.75
C SER A 47 -25.36 2.20 -9.14
N ALA A 48 -26.20 3.24 -9.11
CA ALA A 48 -25.88 4.51 -8.45
C ALA A 48 -25.64 4.33 -6.94
N GLU A 49 -26.36 3.41 -6.30
CA GLU A 49 -26.21 3.07 -4.88
C GLU A 49 -24.85 2.43 -4.59
N ALA A 50 -24.39 1.51 -5.43
CA ALA A 50 -23.12 0.81 -5.22
C ALA A 50 -21.91 1.75 -5.36
N ILE A 51 -21.93 2.66 -6.33
CA ILE A 51 -20.87 3.68 -6.43
C ILE A 51 -20.94 4.69 -5.27
N ALA A 52 -22.13 5.10 -4.84
CA ALA A 52 -22.30 6.00 -3.69
C ALA A 52 -21.78 5.37 -2.39
N ALA A 53 -22.02 4.07 -2.17
CA ALA A 53 -21.53 3.32 -1.02
C ALA A 53 -20.02 3.05 -1.06
N SER A 54 -19.41 2.96 -2.25
CA SER A 54 -18.01 2.54 -2.41
C SER A 54 -17.00 3.44 -1.70
N MET A 55 -17.19 4.76 -1.70
CA MET A 55 -16.26 5.72 -1.09
C MET A 55 -16.26 5.66 0.44
N PRO A 56 -17.41 5.77 1.15
CA PRO A 56 -17.43 5.62 2.60
C PRO A 56 -16.99 4.23 3.05
N ALA A 57 -17.36 3.17 2.33
CA ALA A 57 -16.86 1.81 2.59
C ALA A 57 -15.32 1.72 2.48
N SER A 58 -14.74 2.33 1.44
CA SER A 58 -13.29 2.36 1.25
C SER A 58 -12.59 3.13 2.38
N LEU A 59 -13.14 4.26 2.82
CA LEU A 59 -12.55 5.06 3.90
C LEU A 59 -12.61 4.34 5.25
N MET A 60 -13.73 3.66 5.53
CA MET A 60 -13.87 2.84 6.74
C MET A 60 -12.86 1.69 6.73
N SER A 61 -12.76 0.96 5.61
CA SER A 61 -11.76 -0.10 5.42
C SER A 61 -10.33 0.41 5.59
N TRP A 62 -10.01 1.56 4.98
CA TRP A 62 -8.69 2.20 5.13
C TRP A 62 -8.37 2.57 6.57
N THR A 63 -9.37 3.07 7.31
CA THR A 63 -9.19 3.46 8.72
C THR A 63 -8.78 2.27 9.59
N VAL A 64 -9.37 1.10 9.35
CA VAL A 64 -9.01 -0.14 10.07
C VAL A 64 -7.63 -0.65 9.65
N ILE A 65 -7.31 -0.59 8.35
CA ILE A 65 -6.12 -1.23 7.79
C ILE A 65 -4.85 -0.37 7.90
N CYS A 66 -4.96 0.96 7.86
CA CYS A 66 -3.81 1.85 7.65
C CYS A 66 -2.73 1.74 8.74
N LEU A 67 -3.12 1.52 10.00
CA LEU A 67 -2.18 1.32 11.11
C LEU A 67 -1.30 0.09 10.89
N PHE A 68 -1.91 -1.04 10.54
CA PHE A 68 -1.19 -2.29 10.30
C PHE A 68 -0.35 -2.21 9.05
N MET A 69 -0.90 -1.64 7.97
CA MET A 69 -0.19 -1.46 6.72
C MET A 69 1.07 -0.60 6.90
N GLY A 70 0.95 0.53 7.59
CA GLY A 70 2.10 1.40 7.88
C GLY A 70 3.15 0.72 8.76
N THR A 71 2.72 -0.03 9.76
CA THR A 71 3.62 -0.79 10.64
C THR A 71 4.35 -1.91 9.89
N ALA A 72 3.62 -2.69 9.07
CA ALA A 72 4.21 -3.76 8.26
C ALA A 72 5.18 -3.20 7.21
N ALA A 73 4.89 -2.05 6.61
CA ALA A 73 5.77 -1.39 5.63
C ALA A 73 7.15 -1.03 6.22
N TYR A 74 7.23 -0.79 7.54
CA TYR A 74 8.49 -0.48 8.22
C TYR A 74 9.48 -1.66 8.21
N SER A 75 9.01 -2.90 8.01
CA SER A 75 9.87 -4.06 7.80
C SER A 75 10.85 -3.82 6.63
N GLY A 76 10.42 -3.13 5.57
CA GLY A 76 11.26 -2.77 4.43
C GLY A 76 12.44 -1.86 4.81
N THR A 77 12.23 -0.92 5.74
CA THR A 77 13.30 -0.07 6.29
C THR A 77 14.34 -0.90 7.02
N PHE A 78 13.92 -1.85 7.87
CA PHE A 78 14.85 -2.75 8.55
C PHE A 78 15.60 -3.66 7.58
N VAL A 79 14.93 -4.18 6.54
CA VAL A 79 15.58 -4.96 5.48
C VAL A 79 16.67 -4.15 4.79
N ALA A 80 16.39 -2.90 4.39
CA ALA A 80 17.37 -2.03 3.76
C ALA A 80 18.57 -1.75 4.69
N GLN A 81 18.32 -1.49 5.97
CA GLN A 81 19.37 -1.26 6.97
C GLN A 81 20.24 -2.51 7.20
N TYR A 82 19.63 -3.69 7.36
CA TYR A 82 20.37 -4.93 7.56
C TYR A 82 21.16 -5.35 6.32
N TYR A 83 20.59 -5.14 5.14
CA TYR A 83 21.30 -5.36 3.87
C TYR A 83 22.54 -4.44 3.78
N GLY A 84 22.39 -3.14 4.06
CA GLY A 84 23.50 -2.19 4.08
C GLY A 84 24.58 -2.51 5.13
N ALA A 85 24.18 -3.05 6.28
CA ALA A 85 25.08 -3.46 7.36
C ALA A 85 25.71 -4.86 7.15
N LYS A 86 25.46 -5.53 6.02
CA LYS A 86 25.89 -6.90 5.72
C LYS A 86 25.40 -7.96 6.73
N ARG A 87 24.27 -7.71 7.42
CA ARG A 87 23.65 -8.61 8.41
C ARG A 87 22.48 -9.38 7.80
N MET A 88 22.77 -10.21 6.81
CA MET A 88 21.75 -10.91 6.02
C MET A 88 20.90 -11.88 6.87
N GLU A 89 21.46 -12.40 7.95
CA GLU A 89 20.77 -13.28 8.91
C GLU A 89 19.59 -12.61 9.61
N ARG A 90 19.57 -11.27 9.69
CA ARG A 90 18.49 -10.50 10.35
C ARG A 90 17.35 -10.11 9.40
N ILE A 91 17.55 -10.26 8.10
CA ILE A 91 16.54 -9.91 7.09
C ILE A 91 15.31 -10.81 7.20
N GLY A 92 15.51 -12.13 7.27
CA GLY A 92 14.42 -13.10 7.42
C GLY A 92 13.53 -12.82 8.63
N PRO A 93 14.09 -12.71 9.85
CA PRO A 93 13.33 -12.35 11.04
C PRO A 93 12.56 -11.03 10.91
N ALA A 94 13.15 -10.00 10.30
CA ALA A 94 12.49 -8.71 10.09
C ALA A 94 11.28 -8.79 9.14
N VAL A 95 11.42 -9.56 8.05
CA VAL A 95 10.31 -9.81 7.12
C VAL A 95 9.19 -10.59 7.81
N TRP A 96 9.53 -11.59 8.63
CA TRP A 96 8.54 -12.35 9.39
C TRP A 96 7.73 -11.48 10.37
N GLN A 97 8.35 -10.46 10.99
CA GLN A 97 7.59 -9.51 11.81
C GLN A 97 6.52 -8.78 10.98
N GLY A 98 6.85 -8.34 9.77
CA GLY A 98 5.87 -7.75 8.84
C GLY A 98 4.73 -8.70 8.50
N ILE A 99 5.04 -9.99 8.27
CA ILE A 99 4.04 -11.03 7.99
C ILE A 99 3.11 -11.24 9.20
N TYR A 100 3.64 -11.31 10.42
CA TYR A 100 2.80 -11.46 11.62
C TYR A 100 1.87 -10.27 11.82
N ILE A 101 2.33 -9.04 11.54
CA ILE A 101 1.46 -7.85 11.55
C ILE A 101 0.37 -7.95 10.47
N ALA A 102 0.70 -8.45 9.28
CA ALA A 102 -0.29 -8.65 8.22
C ALA A 102 -1.33 -9.74 8.55
N VAL A 103 -0.93 -10.81 9.24
CA VAL A 103 -1.86 -11.84 9.73
C VAL A 103 -2.75 -11.26 10.83
N ALA A 104 -2.21 -10.48 11.76
CA ALA A 104 -2.98 -9.81 12.79
C ALA A 104 -4.01 -8.84 12.18
N MET A 105 -3.62 -8.09 11.16
CA MET A 105 -4.52 -7.24 10.37
C MET A 105 -5.67 -8.04 9.76
N ALA A 106 -5.40 -9.20 9.16
CA ALA A 106 -6.42 -10.05 8.56
C ALA A 106 -7.43 -10.54 9.60
N VAL A 107 -6.97 -10.93 10.79
CA VAL A 107 -7.84 -11.32 11.90
C VAL A 107 -8.70 -10.14 12.36
N VAL A 108 -8.12 -8.95 12.53
CA VAL A 108 -8.86 -7.74 12.92
C VAL A 108 -9.91 -7.38 11.87
N ALA A 109 -9.57 -7.42 10.58
CA ALA A 109 -10.50 -7.16 9.50
C ALA A 109 -11.69 -8.15 9.50
N LEU A 110 -11.43 -9.43 9.75
CA LEU A 110 -12.49 -10.45 9.88
C LEU A 110 -13.41 -10.18 11.08
N LEU A 111 -12.84 -9.74 12.21
CA LEU A 111 -13.63 -9.37 13.40
C LEU A 111 -14.46 -8.09 13.19
N CYS A 112 -14.02 -7.20 12.31
CA CYS A 112 -14.77 -6.00 11.95
C CYS A 112 -15.94 -6.29 10.99
N TYR A 113 -15.94 -7.41 10.25
CA TYR A 113 -17.02 -7.76 9.31
C TYR A 113 -18.43 -7.72 9.92
N PRO A 114 -18.74 -8.38 11.06
CA PRO A 114 -20.07 -8.32 11.66
C PRO A 114 -20.45 -6.93 12.20
N LEU A 115 -19.48 -6.02 12.34
CA LEU A 115 -19.72 -4.64 12.76
C LEU A 115 -20.05 -3.71 11.59
N ALA A 116 -19.93 -4.16 10.34
CA ALA A 116 -20.18 -3.33 9.17
C ALA A 116 -21.62 -2.78 9.17
N ASP A 117 -22.62 -3.66 9.16
CA ASP A 117 -24.04 -3.27 9.12
C ASP A 117 -24.45 -2.31 10.26
N PRO A 118 -24.15 -2.59 11.56
CA PRO A 118 -24.53 -1.67 12.63
C PRO A 118 -23.80 -0.33 12.56
N VAL A 119 -22.55 -0.30 12.08
CA VAL A 119 -21.80 0.96 11.92
C VAL A 119 -22.40 1.80 10.79
N PHE A 120 -22.72 1.21 9.64
CA PHE A 120 -23.34 1.93 8.53
C PHE A 120 -24.78 2.36 8.86
N ALA A 121 -25.54 1.54 9.59
CA ALA A 121 -26.86 1.90 10.09
C ALA A 121 -26.82 3.09 11.07
N LEU A 122 -25.82 3.14 11.96
CA LEU A 122 -25.64 4.23 12.93
C LEU A 122 -25.42 5.60 12.23
N VAL A 123 -24.76 5.60 11.08
CA VAL A 123 -24.47 6.80 10.29
C VAL A 123 -25.63 7.16 9.34
N GLY A 124 -26.69 6.34 9.28
CA GLY A 124 -27.86 6.56 8.41
C GLY A 124 -27.67 6.08 6.97
N HIS A 125 -26.77 5.14 6.75
CA HIS A 125 -26.41 4.56 5.44
C HIS A 125 -26.58 3.03 5.41
N ALA A 126 -27.69 2.52 5.96
CA ALA A 126 -28.11 1.12 5.80
C ALA A 126 -28.92 0.91 4.51
#